data_AF-A0A2G1YES9-F1
#
_entry.id   AF-A0A2G1YES9-F1
#
_cell.length_a   1.000
_cell.length_b   1.000
_cell.length_c   1.000
_cell.angle_alpha   90.00
_cell.angle_beta   90.00
_cell.angle_gamma   90.00
#
_symmetry.space_group_name_H-M   'P 1'
#
loop_
_entity.id
_entity.type
_entity.pdbx_description
1 polymer ?
#
loop_
_entity_poly.entity_id
_entity_poly.type
_entity_poly.pdbx_seq_one_letter_code
_entity_poly.pdbx_strand_id
1 'polypeptide(L)'
;MSEQLPFGSRGGLAVRHHFPLDGEYVIKLALQRAYGNHIRGLGEANDIELRLDRERIQQFTVGGDGERAPWDAVSRPTFYEQTADEGLEVRLEVNAGTRLISATFLDRGAVVEGVLEPRPAVSSLAYSRDRNAAMALESITISGPFNPRTPDKTPSRDRVFVCYPAAAASEA
;
A
#
# COMPACT_ATOMS: atom_id res chain seq x y z
N MET A 1 1.47 -16.82 1.92
CA MET A 1 0.40 -16.03 2.57
C MET A 1 0.94 -15.55 3.90
N SER A 2 0.89 -14.24 4.16
CA SER A 2 1.31 -13.68 5.46
C SER A 2 0.09 -13.59 6.38
N GLU A 3 0.20 -14.01 7.64
CA GLU A 3 -0.88 -13.90 8.65
C GLU A 3 -1.22 -12.45 9.03
N GLN A 4 -0.50 -11.48 8.47
CA GLN A 4 -0.67 -10.06 8.74
C GLN A 4 -1.69 -9.40 7.81
N LEU A 5 -2.19 -10.12 6.80
CA LEU A 5 -3.20 -9.64 5.87
C LEU A 5 -4.57 -10.25 6.24
N PRO A 6 -5.68 -9.50 6.11
CA PRO A 6 -7.03 -10.05 6.20
C PRO A 6 -7.21 -11.31 5.35
N PHE A 7 -7.98 -12.27 5.88
CA PHE A 7 -8.41 -13.44 5.11
C PHE A 7 -9.20 -13.00 3.87
N GLY A 8 -9.01 -13.69 2.74
CA GLY A 8 -9.65 -13.30 1.48
C GLY A 8 -9.06 -12.03 0.86
N SER A 9 -7.77 -11.77 1.08
CA SER A 9 -7.03 -10.74 0.35
C SER A 9 -6.06 -11.36 -0.65
N ARG A 10 -5.94 -10.73 -1.82
CA ARG A 10 -4.94 -11.08 -2.85
C ARG A 10 -4.03 -9.90 -3.11
N GLY A 11 -2.83 -10.15 -3.65
CA GLY A 11 -1.92 -9.10 -4.14
C GLY A 11 -1.53 -8.00 -3.14
N GLY A 12 -1.81 -8.19 -1.85
CA GLY A 12 -1.62 -7.19 -0.80
C GLY A 12 -0.24 -7.23 -0.16
N LEU A 13 0.12 -6.16 0.54
CA LEU A 13 1.36 -6.02 1.30
C LEU A 13 1.05 -5.62 2.74
N ALA A 14 1.75 -6.23 3.70
CA ALA A 14 1.69 -5.86 5.11
C ALA A 14 3.11 -5.65 5.64
N VAL A 15 3.33 -4.54 6.33
CA VAL A 15 4.63 -4.15 6.88
C VAL A 15 4.45 -3.59 8.28
N ARG A 16 5.31 -4.02 9.21
CA ARG A 16 5.44 -3.38 10.52
C ARG A 16 6.45 -2.25 10.39
N HIS A 17 6.00 -1.02 10.58
CA HIS A 17 6.85 0.15 10.52
C HIS A 17 6.94 0.81 11.91
N HIS A 18 8.14 1.29 12.26
CA HIS A 18 8.36 1.99 13.50
C HIS A 18 8.23 3.50 13.29
N PHE A 19 7.19 4.09 13.87
CA PHE A 19 6.93 5.52 13.83
C PHE A 19 7.67 6.21 14.98
N PRO A 20 8.66 7.07 14.72
CA PRO A 20 9.49 7.64 15.79
C PRO A 20 8.78 8.71 16.63
N LEU A 21 7.84 9.46 16.05
CA LEU A 21 7.14 10.58 16.68
C LEU A 21 5.65 10.53 16.37
N ASP A 22 4.85 11.22 17.18
CA ASP A 22 3.46 11.47 16.86
C ASP A 22 3.42 12.55 15.77
N GLY A 23 2.62 12.35 14.72
CA GLY A 23 2.54 13.35 13.67
C GLY A 23 1.72 12.90 12.48
N GLU A 24 1.67 13.75 11.47
CA GLU A 24 1.04 13.44 10.21
C GLU A 24 2.00 12.63 9.32
N TYR A 25 1.50 11.54 8.75
CA TYR A 25 2.24 10.71 7.81
C TYR A 25 1.43 10.56 6.53
N VAL A 26 2.13 10.51 5.42
CA VAL A 26 1.59 10.26 4.09
C VAL A 26 1.93 8.83 3.70
N ILE A 27 0.92 8.00 3.51
CA ILE A 27 1.06 6.64 3.03
C ILE A 27 0.67 6.63 1.56
N LYS A 28 1.63 6.27 0.70
CA LYS A 28 1.44 6.14 -0.74
C LYS A 28 1.58 4.68 -1.17
N LEU A 29 0.64 4.21 -1.97
CA LEU A 29 0.62 2.87 -2.52
C LEU A 29 1.05 2.91 -3.99
N ALA A 30 1.97 2.03 -4.38
CA ALA A 30 2.35 1.84 -5.78
C ALA A 30 1.85 0.49 -6.28
N LEU A 31 1.28 0.47 -7.49
CA LEU A 31 0.78 -0.76 -8.12
C LEU A 31 1.84 -1.40 -9.00
N GLN A 32 1.83 -2.74 -9.09
CA GLN A 32 2.75 -3.47 -9.95
C GLN A 32 2.56 -3.11 -11.43
N ARG A 33 3.69 -2.88 -12.09
CA ARG A 33 3.71 -2.50 -13.51
C ARG A 33 4.22 -3.64 -14.40
N ALA A 34 3.78 -3.61 -15.65
CA ALA A 34 4.26 -4.43 -16.75
C ALA A 34 5.16 -3.60 -17.68
N TYR A 35 5.76 -4.27 -18.65
CA TYR A 35 6.67 -3.67 -19.62
C TYR A 35 6.03 -2.46 -20.33
N GLY A 36 6.78 -1.36 -20.43
CA GLY A 36 6.26 -0.11 -20.98
C GLY A 36 5.38 0.66 -20.00
N ASN A 37 5.57 0.48 -18.69
CA ASN A 37 4.94 1.27 -17.63
C ASN A 37 3.40 1.09 -17.50
N HIS A 38 2.86 -0.04 -17.97
CA HIS A 38 1.43 -0.36 -17.82
C HIS A 38 1.15 -0.85 -16.40
N ILE A 39 0.24 -0.20 -15.68
CA ILE A 39 -0.26 -0.74 -14.41
C ILE A 39 -1.05 -2.03 -14.70
N ARG A 40 -0.75 -3.11 -13.96
CA ARG A 40 -1.39 -4.41 -14.14
C ARG A 40 -2.80 -4.42 -13.58
N GLY A 41 -3.71 -5.10 -14.26
CA GLY A 41 -5.04 -5.43 -13.72
C GLY A 41 -6.08 -4.30 -13.80
N LEU A 42 -5.82 -3.23 -14.55
CA LEU A 42 -6.75 -2.11 -14.76
C LEU A 42 -8.02 -2.48 -15.56
N GLY A 43 -8.08 -3.68 -16.13
CA GLY A 43 -9.23 -4.12 -16.93
C GLY A 43 -10.52 -4.28 -16.14
N GLU A 44 -10.42 -4.43 -14.83
CA GLU A 44 -11.56 -4.56 -13.93
C GLU A 44 -11.41 -3.54 -12.78
N ALA A 45 -12.54 -3.16 -12.18
CA ALA A 45 -12.50 -2.37 -10.95
C ALA A 45 -11.97 -3.23 -9.81
N ASN A 46 -10.92 -2.77 -9.14
CA ASN A 46 -10.30 -3.43 -8.00
C ASN A 46 -10.42 -2.53 -6.77
N ASP A 47 -10.94 -3.08 -5.66
CA ASP A 47 -11.04 -2.36 -4.40
C ASP A 47 -9.83 -2.66 -3.51
N ILE A 48 -9.12 -1.62 -3.12
CA ILE A 48 -7.95 -1.65 -2.25
C ILE A 48 -8.36 -1.11 -0.89
N GLU A 49 -8.16 -1.90 0.15
CA GLU A 49 -8.40 -1.50 1.52
C GLU A 49 -7.07 -1.23 2.22
N LEU A 50 -6.87 0.01 2.68
CA LEU A 50 -5.74 0.41 3.51
C LEU A 50 -6.14 0.33 4.98
N ARG A 51 -5.34 -0.39 5.77
CA ARG A 51 -5.55 -0.57 7.20
C ARG A 51 -4.30 -0.22 8.00
N LEU A 52 -4.52 0.35 9.19
CA LEU A 52 -3.51 0.59 10.21
C LEU A 52 -3.91 -0.17 11.47
N ASP A 53 -3.04 -1.00 12.02
CA ASP A 53 -3.32 -1.82 13.21
C ASP A 53 -4.62 -2.64 13.12
N ARG A 54 -4.94 -3.12 11.91
CA ARG A 54 -6.19 -3.83 11.55
C ARG A 54 -7.45 -2.96 11.53
N GLU A 55 -7.36 -1.65 11.72
CA GLU A 55 -8.47 -0.72 11.51
C GLU A 55 -8.46 -0.21 10.05
N ARG A 56 -9.62 -0.18 9.39
CA ARG A 56 -9.73 0.33 8.02
C ARG A 56 -9.68 1.85 8.03
N ILE A 57 -8.65 2.40 7.38
CA ILE A 57 -8.44 3.83 7.25
C ILE A 57 -9.14 4.37 6.00
N GLN A 58 -8.92 3.69 4.87
CA GLN A 58 -9.44 4.15 3.57
C GLN A 58 -9.68 2.95 2.65
N GLN A 59 -10.65 3.10 1.76
CA GLN A 59 -10.83 2.23 0.61
C GLN A 59 -10.65 3.04 -0.68
N PHE A 60 -9.97 2.45 -1.65
CA PHE A 60 -9.80 2.98 -3.00
C PHE A 60 -10.38 2.00 -4.00
N THR A 61 -10.87 2.52 -5.13
CA THR A 61 -11.30 1.71 -6.27
C THR A 61 -10.49 2.15 -7.47
N VAL A 62 -9.83 1.20 -8.14
CA VAL A 62 -8.95 1.46 -9.29
C VAL A 62 -9.24 0.48 -10.42
N GLY A 63 -9.34 0.97 -11.65
CA GLY A 63 -9.60 0.16 -12.84
C GLY A 63 -11.08 0.05 -13.21
N GLY A 64 -11.35 -0.52 -14.40
CA GLY A 64 -12.69 -0.81 -14.90
C GLY A 64 -13.39 0.33 -15.66
N ASP A 65 -12.94 1.58 -15.50
CA ASP A 65 -13.61 2.77 -16.05
C ASP A 65 -12.73 3.65 -16.96
N GLY A 66 -11.40 3.49 -16.93
CA GLY A 66 -10.49 4.31 -17.72
C GLY A 66 -10.21 3.78 -19.13
N GLU A 67 -9.82 4.70 -20.02
CA GLU A 67 -9.42 4.37 -21.39
C GLU A 67 -8.11 3.58 -21.40
N ARG A 68 -8.13 2.43 -22.08
CA ARG A 68 -6.98 1.54 -22.22
C ARG A 68 -6.60 1.43 -23.68
N ALA A 69 -5.30 1.46 -23.96
CA ALA A 69 -4.83 1.30 -25.32
C ALA A 69 -5.18 -0.11 -25.84
N PRO A 70 -5.61 -0.26 -27.10
CA PRO A 70 -5.78 -1.56 -27.72
C PRO A 70 -4.47 -2.36 -27.67
N TRP A 71 -4.56 -3.68 -27.79
CA TRP A 71 -3.33 -4.47 -27.80
C TRP A 71 -2.57 -4.26 -29.10
N ASP A 72 -1.32 -3.81 -28.99
CA ASP A 72 -0.43 -3.52 -30.11
C ASP A 72 0.94 -4.18 -29.86
N ALA A 73 1.61 -4.55 -30.95
CA ALA A 73 3.00 -5.04 -30.93
C ALA A 73 3.93 -4.00 -30.30
N VAL A 74 3.67 -2.71 -30.55
CA VAL A 74 4.37 -1.58 -29.91
C VAL A 74 3.60 -1.18 -28.65
N SER A 75 4.23 -1.30 -27.49
CA SER A 75 3.63 -0.91 -26.22
C SER A 75 3.43 0.62 -26.17
N ARG A 76 2.18 1.08 -26.17
CA ARG A 76 1.79 2.49 -26.09
C ARG A 76 0.71 2.66 -25.02
N PRO A 77 1.07 2.74 -23.73
CA PRO A 77 0.08 2.94 -22.66
C PRO A 77 -0.61 4.29 -22.81
N THR A 78 -1.89 4.36 -22.43
CA THR A 78 -2.57 5.65 -22.25
C THR A 78 -2.00 6.40 -21.05
N PHE A 79 -2.42 7.65 -20.86
CA PHE A 79 -2.08 8.39 -19.64
C PHE A 79 -2.64 7.68 -18.39
N TYR A 80 -3.91 7.25 -18.45
CA TYR A 80 -4.55 6.50 -17.37
C TYR A 80 -3.80 5.21 -17.00
N GLU A 81 -3.35 4.43 -17.99
CA GLU A 81 -2.60 3.18 -17.74
C GLU A 81 -1.27 3.40 -16.99
N GLN A 82 -0.77 4.64 -16.93
CA GLN A 82 0.48 4.99 -16.24
C GLN A 82 0.27 5.72 -14.91
N THR A 83 -0.88 6.36 -14.71
CA THR A 83 -1.15 7.28 -13.59
C THR A 83 -2.31 6.86 -12.69
N ALA A 84 -2.97 5.73 -12.97
CA ALA A 84 -4.10 5.26 -12.17
C ALA A 84 -3.80 5.03 -10.67
N ASP A 85 -2.52 4.91 -10.29
CA ASP A 85 -2.06 4.78 -8.90
C ASP A 85 -1.64 6.12 -8.24
N GLU A 86 -1.62 7.24 -8.97
CA GLU A 86 -1.18 8.54 -8.42
C GLU A 86 -2.09 9.04 -7.29
N GLY A 87 -3.38 8.70 -7.32
CA GLY A 87 -4.35 9.06 -6.29
C GLY A 87 -4.36 8.13 -5.08
N LEU A 88 -3.53 7.08 -5.05
CA LEU A 88 -3.48 6.11 -3.94
C LEU A 88 -2.59 6.62 -2.80
N GLU A 89 -2.97 7.76 -2.25
CA GLU A 89 -2.26 8.44 -1.18
C GLU A 89 -3.24 8.85 -0.07
N VAL A 90 -2.88 8.60 1.18
CA VAL A 90 -3.62 9.06 2.35
C VAL A 90 -2.69 9.79 3.28
N ARG A 91 -3.11 10.97 3.75
CA ARG A 91 -2.50 11.64 4.89
C ARG A 91 -3.31 11.32 6.15
N LEU A 92 -2.65 10.81 7.17
CA LEU A 92 -3.26 10.48 8.46
C LEU A 92 -2.33 10.80 9.61
N GLU A 93 -2.92 11.06 10.77
CA GLU A 93 -2.19 11.25 12.02
C GLU A 93 -1.89 9.89 12.66
N VAL A 94 -0.62 9.61 12.93
CA VAL A 94 -0.17 8.34 13.51
C VAL A 94 0.61 8.62 14.78
N ASN A 95 0.25 7.90 15.83
CA ASN A 95 0.98 7.93 17.09
C ASN A 95 2.25 7.07 17.00
N ALA A 96 3.31 7.52 17.67
CA ALA A 96 4.59 6.88 17.77
C ALA A 96 4.48 5.42 18.27
N GLY A 97 5.43 4.61 17.84
CA GLY A 97 5.50 3.19 18.13
C GLY A 97 5.49 2.32 16.88
N THR A 98 5.61 1.01 17.07
CA THR A 98 5.57 0.05 15.98
C THR A 98 4.13 -0.27 15.62
N ARG A 99 3.72 0.13 14.42
CA ARG A 99 2.36 -0.05 13.90
C ARG A 99 2.37 -0.98 12.69
N LEU A 100 1.28 -1.69 12.48
CA LEU A 100 1.10 -2.55 11.30
C LEU A 100 0.36 -1.77 10.22
N ILE A 101 0.99 -1.55 9.08
CA ILE A 101 0.31 -1.06 7.88
C ILE A 101 0.05 -2.24 6.96
N SER A 102 -1.18 -2.35 6.48
CA SER A 102 -1.53 -3.35 5.48
C SER A 102 -2.41 -2.73 4.40
N ALA A 103 -2.09 -2.99 3.14
CA ALA A 103 -2.94 -2.66 2.02
C ALA A 103 -3.28 -3.94 1.26
N THR A 104 -4.57 -4.17 1.03
CA THR A 104 -5.09 -5.44 0.50
C THR A 104 -6.15 -5.23 -0.55
N PHE A 105 -6.15 -6.07 -1.58
CA PHE A 105 -7.27 -6.15 -2.51
C PHE A 105 -8.36 -7.03 -1.93
N LEU A 106 -9.59 -6.53 -1.91
CA LEU A 106 -10.76 -7.34 -1.55
C LEU A 106 -10.96 -8.42 -2.62
N ASP A 107 -10.98 -9.69 -2.20
CA ASP A 107 -11.19 -10.79 -3.13
C ASP A 107 -12.63 -10.78 -3.68
N ARG A 108 -12.75 -10.54 -4.99
CA ARG A 108 -13.97 -10.83 -5.73
C ARG A 108 -13.80 -12.27 -6.20
N GLY A 109 -14.36 -13.21 -5.43
CA GLY A 109 -14.17 -14.66 -5.57
C GLY A 109 -14.72 -15.30 -6.84
N ALA A 110 -14.46 -14.72 -8.01
CA ALA A 110 -14.70 -15.35 -9.29
C ALA A 110 -13.45 -16.17 -9.66
N VAL A 111 -13.48 -17.47 -9.39
CA VAL A 111 -12.54 -18.39 -10.03
C VAL A 111 -12.95 -18.48 -11.49
N VAL A 112 -12.03 -18.20 -12.41
CA VAL A 112 -12.28 -18.40 -13.84
C VAL A 112 -12.51 -19.89 -14.06
N GLU A 113 -13.75 -20.27 -14.38
CA GLU A 113 -14.10 -21.63 -14.77
C GLU A 113 -13.54 -21.92 -16.18
N GLY A 114 -12.85 -23.04 -16.36
CA GLY A 114 -12.28 -23.44 -17.65
C GLY A 114 -10.88 -24.05 -17.54
N VAL A 115 -10.23 -24.20 -18.69
CA VAL A 115 -8.83 -24.65 -18.75
C VAL A 115 -7.95 -23.54 -18.18
N LEU A 116 -7.28 -23.83 -17.06
CA LEU A 116 -6.32 -22.91 -16.46
C LEU A 116 -5.11 -22.78 -17.39
N GLU A 117 -4.89 -21.58 -17.91
CA GLU A 117 -3.65 -21.29 -18.62
C GLU A 117 -2.46 -21.35 -17.65
N PRO A 118 -1.35 -21.97 -18.06
CA PRO A 118 -0.16 -22.02 -17.22
C PRO A 118 0.36 -20.61 -16.99
N ARG A 119 0.59 -20.25 -15.71
CA ARG A 119 1.16 -18.95 -15.37
C ARG A 119 2.56 -18.84 -15.97
N PRO A 120 2.84 -17.81 -16.77
CA PRO A 120 4.16 -17.64 -17.38
C PRO A 120 5.22 -17.43 -16.29
N ALA A 121 6.41 -17.96 -16.51
CA ALA A 121 7.53 -17.79 -15.58
C ALA A 121 7.86 -16.30 -15.42
N VAL A 122 8.23 -15.87 -14.20
CA VAL A 122 8.52 -14.46 -13.90
C VAL A 122 9.66 -13.87 -14.75
N SER A 123 10.58 -14.71 -15.23
CA SER A 123 11.68 -14.33 -16.12
C SER A 123 11.27 -14.21 -17.59
N SER A 124 10.06 -14.62 -17.94
CA SER A 124 9.60 -14.63 -19.33
C SER A 124 9.14 -13.26 -19.81
N LEU A 125 9.29 -13.03 -21.11
CA LEU A 125 8.72 -11.85 -21.75
C LEU A 125 7.19 -11.83 -21.66
N ALA A 126 6.55 -13.00 -21.69
CA ALA A 126 5.10 -13.14 -21.54
C ALA A 126 4.64 -12.57 -20.18
N TYR A 127 5.29 -12.96 -19.08
CA TYR A 127 5.01 -12.41 -17.75
C TYR A 127 5.30 -10.90 -17.68
N SER A 128 6.41 -10.47 -18.26
CA SER A 128 6.81 -9.05 -18.24
C SER A 128 5.84 -8.15 -18.99
N ARG A 129 5.25 -8.62 -20.09
CA ARG A 129 4.28 -7.85 -20.91
C ARG A 129 2.83 -8.01 -20.48
N ASP A 130 2.54 -8.89 -19.52
CA ASP A 130 1.18 -9.16 -19.09
C ASP A 130 0.61 -8.02 -18.23
N ARG A 131 -0.07 -7.09 -18.88
CA ARG A 131 -0.83 -6.01 -18.24
C ARG A 131 -2.21 -6.45 -17.74
N ASN A 132 -2.68 -7.64 -18.11
CA ASN A 132 -3.97 -8.17 -17.68
C ASN A 132 -3.84 -9.09 -16.46
N ALA A 133 -2.62 -9.39 -16.03
CA ALA A 133 -2.34 -10.03 -14.74
C ALA A 133 -3.12 -9.35 -13.61
N ALA A 134 -3.48 -10.16 -12.60
CA ALA A 134 -4.19 -9.67 -11.43
C ALA A 134 -3.46 -8.48 -10.77
N MET A 135 -4.22 -7.44 -10.43
CA MET A 135 -3.67 -6.26 -9.76
C MET A 135 -3.04 -6.65 -8.42
N ALA A 136 -1.89 -6.05 -8.13
CA ALA A 136 -1.12 -6.28 -6.93
C ALA A 136 -0.31 -5.02 -6.57
N LEU A 137 0.05 -4.91 -5.29
CA LEU A 137 0.89 -3.83 -4.79
C LEU A 137 2.36 -4.12 -5.08
N GLU A 138 3.08 -3.12 -5.53
CA GLU A 138 4.53 -3.16 -5.69
C GLU A 138 5.23 -2.72 -4.41
N SER A 139 4.80 -1.59 -3.85
CA SER A 139 5.39 -1.04 -2.63
C SER A 139 4.41 -0.17 -1.85
N ILE A 140 4.73 0.00 -0.56
CA ILE A 140 4.09 0.96 0.33
C ILE A 140 5.18 1.96 0.75
N THR A 141 4.98 3.22 0.42
CA THR A 141 5.88 4.32 0.81
C THR A 141 5.25 5.09 1.97
N ILE A 142 6.04 5.35 3.01
CA ILE A 142 5.62 6.10 4.19
C ILE A 142 6.50 7.35 4.26
N SER A 143 5.89 8.52 4.15
CA SER A 143 6.57 9.82 4.18
C SER A 143 6.12 10.62 5.39
N GLY A 144 7.06 11.25 6.09
CA GLY A 144 6.81 12.01 7.32
C GLY A 144 7.97 11.85 8.32
N PRO A 145 7.80 12.26 9.58
CA PRO A 145 6.63 12.93 10.14
C PRO A 145 6.50 14.37 9.62
N PHE A 146 5.29 14.73 9.20
CA PHE A 146 4.87 16.13 9.02
C PHE A 146 4.27 16.62 10.34
N ASN A 147 4.56 17.87 10.71
CA ASN A 147 4.12 18.48 11.96
C ASN A 147 4.38 17.61 13.21
N PRO A 148 5.64 17.18 13.45
CA PRO A 148 5.95 16.24 14.51
C PRO A 148 5.64 16.84 15.89
N ARG A 149 4.97 16.06 16.73
CA ARG A 149 4.83 16.29 18.16
C ARG A 149 5.69 15.28 18.90
N THR A 150 6.41 15.76 19.91
CA THR A 150 7.17 14.87 20.78
C THR A 150 6.18 14.06 21.61
N PRO A 151 6.17 12.72 21.51
CA PRO A 151 5.29 11.91 22.33
C PRO A 151 5.70 12.05 23.79
N ASP A 152 4.74 12.31 24.68
CA ASP A 152 5.00 12.37 26.12
C ASP A 152 5.53 11.02 26.64
N LYS A 153 5.02 9.92 26.06
CA LYS A 153 5.40 8.53 26.35
C LYS A 153 5.75 7.77 25.07
N THR A 154 6.90 7.11 25.07
CA THR A 154 7.26 6.10 24.05
C THR A 154 7.82 4.88 24.77
N PRO A 155 7.77 3.66 24.18
CA PRO A 155 8.39 2.49 24.79
C PRO A 155 9.88 2.68 25.10
N SER A 156 10.57 3.53 24.35
CA SER A 156 11.95 3.93 24.62
C SER A 156 12.05 4.91 25.79
N ARG A 157 11.18 5.94 25.87
CA ARG A 157 11.14 6.88 27.00
C ARG A 157 10.73 6.19 28.29
N ASP A 158 9.78 5.26 28.28
CA ASP A 158 9.36 4.51 29.47
C ASP A 158 10.48 3.59 29.99
N ARG A 159 11.40 3.15 29.13
CA ARG A 159 12.59 2.38 29.51
C ARG A 159 13.73 3.25 30.06
N VAL A 160 13.80 4.52 29.66
CA VAL A 160 14.91 5.43 30.02
C VAL A 160 14.52 6.38 31.16
N PHE A 161 13.30 6.90 31.17
CA PHE A 161 12.76 7.83 32.15
C PHE A 161 11.83 7.11 33.13
N VAL A 162 12.42 6.45 34.12
CA VAL A 162 11.69 5.74 35.19
C VAL A 162 11.17 6.70 36.27
N CYS A 163 11.76 7.89 36.39
CA CYS A 163 11.33 8.96 37.28
C CYS A 163 11.18 10.27 36.50
N TYR A 164 10.04 10.91 36.64
CA TYR A 164 9.81 12.27 36.14
C TYR A 164 9.90 13.25 37.31
N PRO A 165 10.63 14.38 37.18
CA PRO A 165 10.66 15.41 38.21
C PRO A 165 9.27 16.06 38.34
N ALA A 166 8.79 16.23 39.58
CA ALA A 166 7.45 16.74 39.87
C ALA A 166 7.26 18.26 39.63
N ALA A 167 8.34 18.99 39.37
CA ALA A 167 8.31 20.42 39.07
C ALA A 167 9.51 20.78 38.18
N ALA A 168 9.30 21.71 37.24
CA ALA A 168 10.39 22.41 36.59
C ALA A 168 11.15 23.18 37.68
N ALA A 169 12.27 22.62 38.13
CA ALA A 169 13.17 23.36 38.99
C ALA A 169 13.62 24.59 38.20
N SER A 170 13.24 25.77 38.69
CA SER A 170 13.74 27.06 38.23
C SER A 170 15.25 27.05 38.43
N GLU A 171 16.02 26.83 37.38
CA GLU A 171 17.45 27.12 37.38
C GLU A 171 17.61 28.63 37.26
N ALA A 172 18.11 29.24 38.34
CA ALA A 172 18.55 30.62 38.42
C ALA A 172 20.07 30.70 38.27
#